data_AF-A0A7K0TVJ2-F1
#
_entry.id   AF-A0A7K0TVJ2-F1
#
_cell.length_a   1.000
_cell.length_b   1.000
_cell.length_c   1.000
_cell.angle_alpha   90.00
_cell.angle_beta   90.00
_cell.angle_gamma   90.00
#
_symmetry.space_group_name_H-M   'P 1'
#
loop_
_entity.id
_entity.type
_entity.pdbx_description
1 polymer ?
#
loop_
_entity_poly.entity_id
_entity_poly.type
_entity_poly.pdbx_seq_one_letter_code
_entity_poly.pdbx_strand_id
1 'polypeptide(L)'
;EIEAQGYIAPADCVEVRVTLTDAERLNYATAEQEDRYKFCATTQTKKAVAIALAKQHADDQVLVIGQYLEQLDELSEALGVPVIKGATPIKEREVLFAKFRSGEIKCLVVSKVANFSIDLPEASIAIQVSGTFGSRQEEAQRLGRILRPKADGRGARFYSLVARDTIDQDFAQNRQRFLAEQGYAYRIIDADEVLNKN
;
A
#
# COMPACT_ATOMS: atom_id res chain seq x y z
N GLU A 1 -11.29 -27.21 -20.19
CA GLU A 1 -10.39 -27.62 -19.08
C GLU A 1 -9.08 -26.82 -19.12
N ILE A 2 -9.13 -25.54 -18.76
CA ILE A 2 -7.94 -24.68 -18.54
C ILE A 2 -8.07 -24.10 -17.12
N GLU A 3 -8.40 -24.97 -16.17
CA GLU A 3 -8.60 -24.64 -14.75
C GLU A 3 -7.46 -25.23 -13.88
N ALA A 4 -6.39 -25.74 -14.51
CA ALA A 4 -5.30 -26.45 -13.82
C ALA A 4 -3.92 -25.77 -13.93
N GLN A 5 -3.85 -24.47 -14.25
CA GLN A 5 -2.59 -23.70 -14.26
C GLN A 5 -2.75 -22.40 -13.46
N GLY A 6 -2.59 -22.51 -12.13
CA GLY A 6 -2.24 -21.38 -11.27
C GLY A 6 -3.32 -20.31 -11.11
N TYR A 7 -4.47 -20.67 -10.54
CA TYR A 7 -5.40 -19.68 -9.99
C TYR A 7 -4.65 -18.77 -9.01
N ILE A 8 -4.27 -17.57 -9.48
CA ILE A 8 -4.09 -16.43 -8.61
C ILE A 8 -5.48 -16.22 -8.02
N ALA A 9 -5.71 -16.65 -6.78
CA ALA A 9 -6.89 -16.17 -6.06
C ALA A 9 -6.74 -14.63 -6.05
N PRO A 10 -7.60 -13.89 -6.76
CA PRO A 10 -7.39 -12.46 -6.93
C PRO A 10 -7.43 -11.83 -5.54
N ALA A 11 -6.37 -11.11 -5.18
CA ALA A 11 -6.32 -10.41 -3.91
C ALA A 11 -7.57 -9.52 -3.74
N ASP A 12 -8.10 -9.43 -2.52
CA ASP A 12 -9.16 -8.47 -2.17
C ASP A 12 -8.56 -7.07 -2.26
N CYS A 13 -8.93 -6.30 -3.29
CA CYS A 13 -8.48 -4.92 -3.45
C CYS A 13 -9.45 -3.98 -2.75
N VAL A 14 -8.92 -3.20 -1.83
CA VAL A 14 -9.69 -2.32 -0.95
C VAL A 14 -9.18 -0.91 -1.09
N GLU A 15 -9.98 -0.04 -1.69
CA GLU A 15 -9.76 1.41 -1.61
C GLU A 15 -10.30 1.92 -0.29
N VAL A 16 -9.41 2.45 0.55
CA VAL A 16 -9.79 3.12 1.79
C VAL A 16 -9.77 4.60 1.52
N ARG A 17 -10.96 5.19 1.44
CA ARG A 17 -11.09 6.60 1.18
C ARG A 17 -10.98 7.41 2.47
N VAL A 18 -10.09 8.38 2.44
CA VAL A 18 -9.75 9.24 3.56
C VAL A 18 -10.32 10.64 3.31
N THR A 19 -11.08 11.12 4.28
CA THR A 19 -11.58 12.50 4.29
C THR A 19 -10.52 13.39 4.91
N LEU A 20 -10.00 14.36 4.17
CA LEU A 20 -9.04 15.33 4.69
C LEU A 20 -9.69 16.21 5.77
N THR A 21 -8.93 16.54 6.81
CA THR A 21 -9.33 17.55 7.80
C THR A 21 -9.44 18.93 7.13
N ASP A 22 -10.14 19.87 7.77
CA ASP A 22 -10.27 21.23 7.20
C ASP A 22 -8.92 21.93 7.01
N ALA A 23 -7.97 21.70 7.92
CA ALA A 23 -6.60 22.21 7.79
C ALA A 23 -5.86 21.57 6.59
N GLU A 24 -5.97 20.25 6.42
CA GLU A 24 -5.39 19.56 5.26
C GLU A 24 -6.06 20.01 3.95
N ARG A 25 -7.38 20.18 3.93
CA ARG A 25 -8.10 20.68 2.74
C ARG A 25 -7.66 22.10 2.37
N LEU A 26 -7.52 22.99 3.34
CA LEU A 26 -7.06 24.35 3.10
C LEU A 26 -5.66 24.35 2.49
N ASN A 27 -4.74 23.62 3.10
CA ASN A 27 -3.37 23.52 2.61
C ASN A 27 -3.30 22.87 1.21
N TYR A 28 -4.13 21.86 0.92
CA TYR A 28 -4.24 21.28 -0.42
C TYR A 28 -4.77 22.29 -1.45
N ALA A 29 -5.82 23.06 -1.09
CA ALA A 29 -6.43 24.04 -1.97
C ALA A 29 -5.46 25.18 -2.34
N THR A 30 -4.58 25.55 -1.42
CA THR A 30 -3.53 26.57 -1.62
C THR A 30 -2.23 26.00 -2.19
N ALA A 31 -2.10 24.68 -2.34
CA ALA A 31 -0.89 24.08 -2.86
C ALA A 31 -0.71 24.34 -4.36
N GLU A 32 0.54 24.61 -4.75
CA GLU A 32 0.97 24.69 -6.14
C GLU A 32 0.64 23.39 -6.87
N GLN A 33 0.33 23.50 -8.16
CA GLN A 33 -0.19 22.38 -8.95
C GLN A 33 0.72 21.15 -8.93
N GLU A 34 2.03 21.36 -8.94
CA GLU A 34 3.05 20.31 -8.87
C GLU A 34 3.13 19.61 -7.52
N ASP A 35 2.79 20.31 -6.43
CA ASP A 35 2.84 19.79 -5.06
C ASP A 35 1.52 19.16 -4.60
N ARG A 36 0.41 19.44 -5.28
CA ARG A 36 -0.93 18.94 -4.91
C ARG A 36 -0.95 17.44 -4.65
N TYR A 37 -0.35 16.64 -5.54
CA TYR A 37 -0.33 15.18 -5.35
C TYR A 37 0.49 14.79 -4.12
N LYS A 38 1.67 15.39 -3.93
CA LYS A 38 2.49 15.15 -2.74
C LYS A 38 1.70 15.47 -1.50
N PHE A 39 1.07 16.65 -1.46
CA PHE A 39 0.30 17.12 -0.32
C PHE A 39 -0.81 16.14 0.07
N CYS A 40 -1.70 15.78 -0.86
CA CYS A 40 -2.82 14.88 -0.55
C CYS A 40 -2.36 13.45 -0.26
N ALA A 41 -1.21 13.02 -0.81
CA ALA A 41 -0.68 11.68 -0.58
C ALA A 41 0.03 11.53 0.78
N THR A 42 0.55 12.61 1.37
CA THR A 42 1.34 12.59 2.62
C THR A 42 0.62 13.14 3.85
N THR A 43 -0.71 13.19 3.83
CA THR A 43 -1.51 13.73 4.93
C THR A 43 -1.41 12.90 6.20
N GLN A 44 -1.55 13.55 7.36
CA GLN A 44 -1.52 12.87 8.66
C GLN A 44 -2.73 11.95 8.80
N THR A 45 -3.86 12.31 8.19
CA THR A 45 -5.04 11.43 8.16
C THR A 45 -4.75 10.11 7.41
N LYS A 46 -4.04 10.13 6.27
CA LYS A 46 -3.63 8.88 5.59
C LYS A 46 -2.64 8.08 6.42
N LYS A 47 -1.69 8.74 7.10
CA LYS A 47 -0.75 8.08 8.01
C LYS A 47 -1.45 7.33 9.14
N ALA A 48 -2.44 7.96 9.79
CA ALA A 48 -3.21 7.34 10.87
C ALA A 48 -3.92 6.06 10.40
N VAL A 49 -4.53 6.09 9.21
CA VAL A 49 -5.20 4.93 8.62
C VAL A 49 -4.20 3.82 8.28
N ALA A 50 -3.04 4.15 7.70
CA ALA A 50 -2.00 3.17 7.41
C ALA A 50 -1.52 2.45 8.68
N ILE A 51 -1.32 3.19 9.77
CA ILE A 51 -0.93 2.64 11.07
C ILE A 51 -2.02 1.71 11.61
N ALA A 52 -3.28 2.14 11.57
CA ALA A 52 -4.41 1.35 12.05
C ALA A 52 -4.54 0.02 11.28
N LEU A 53 -4.44 0.06 9.95
CA LEU A 53 -4.45 -1.16 9.12
C LEU A 53 -3.27 -2.09 9.44
N ALA A 54 -2.06 -1.55 9.56
CA ALA A 54 -0.89 -2.37 9.89
C ALA A 54 -1.04 -3.05 11.26
N LYS A 55 -1.59 -2.34 12.26
CA LYS A 55 -1.88 -2.90 13.59
C LYS A 55 -3.00 -3.95 13.56
N GLN A 56 -4.07 -3.71 12.81
CA GLN A 56 -5.15 -4.69 12.62
C GLN A 56 -4.63 -6.00 12.03
N HIS A 57 -3.56 -5.92 11.22
CA HIS A 57 -2.91 -7.05 10.58
C HIS A 57 -1.58 -7.43 11.24
N ALA A 58 -1.38 -7.13 12.53
CA ALA A 58 -0.11 -7.40 13.23
C ALA A 58 0.32 -8.88 13.23
N ASP A 59 -0.60 -9.81 12.99
CA ASP A 59 -0.32 -11.25 12.87
C ASP A 59 -0.05 -11.74 11.44
N ASP A 60 -0.18 -10.84 10.47
CA ASP A 60 0.05 -11.10 9.06
C ASP A 60 1.39 -10.48 8.61
N GLN A 61 1.90 -10.90 7.44
CA GLN A 61 3.04 -10.25 6.80
C GLN A 61 2.54 -9.02 6.06
N VAL A 62 2.79 -7.84 6.64
CA VAL A 62 2.33 -6.53 6.18
C VAL A 62 3.45 -5.78 5.48
N LEU A 63 3.22 -5.43 4.21
CA LEU A 63 4.13 -4.59 3.44
C LEU A 63 3.50 -3.21 3.23
N VAL A 64 4.07 -2.17 3.83
CA VAL A 64 3.64 -0.78 3.66
C VAL A 64 4.47 -0.13 2.55
N ILE A 65 3.81 0.40 1.53
CA ILE A 65 4.44 0.90 0.30
C ILE A 65 4.10 2.38 0.12
N GLY A 66 5.10 3.19 -0.23
CA GLY A 66 4.87 4.60 -0.59
C GLY A 66 5.97 5.21 -1.45
N GLN A 67 5.69 6.38 -2.00
CA GLN A 67 6.59 7.09 -2.91
C GLN A 67 7.50 8.10 -2.19
N TYR A 68 7.03 8.71 -1.11
CA TYR A 68 7.70 9.83 -0.44
C TYR A 68 8.50 9.36 0.77
N LEU A 69 9.82 9.60 0.77
CA LEU A 69 10.72 9.05 1.78
C LEU A 69 10.41 9.52 3.21
N GLU A 70 10.12 10.80 3.39
CA GLU A 70 9.77 11.37 4.71
C GLU A 70 8.50 10.75 5.29
N GLN A 71 7.48 10.54 4.47
CA GLN A 71 6.28 9.79 4.86
C GLN A 71 6.60 8.36 5.32
N LEU A 72 7.53 7.68 4.64
CA LEU A 72 7.92 6.31 5.00
C LEU A 72 8.72 6.26 6.29
N ASP A 73 9.57 7.26 6.54
CA ASP A 73 10.30 7.39 7.80
C ASP A 73 9.33 7.59 8.97
N GLU A 74 8.38 8.51 8.82
CA GLU A 74 7.34 8.76 9.80
C GLU A 74 6.48 7.52 10.09
N LEU A 75 6.17 6.70 9.08
CA LEU A 75 5.44 5.45 9.26
C LEU A 75 6.28 4.38 9.95
N SER A 76 7.55 4.25 9.54
CA SER A 76 8.52 3.31 10.12
C SER A 76 8.73 3.58 11.60
N GLU A 77 8.93 4.85 11.98
CA GLU A 77 9.06 5.28 13.37
C GLU A 77 7.77 4.99 14.16
N ALA A 78 6.61 5.40 13.65
CA ALA A 78 5.34 5.22 14.36
C ALA A 78 4.93 3.75 14.54
N LEU A 79 5.36 2.86 13.63
CA LEU A 79 5.12 1.42 13.70
C LEU A 79 6.23 0.67 14.44
N GLY A 80 7.41 1.28 14.64
CA GLY A 80 8.58 0.61 15.19
C GLY A 80 9.13 -0.49 14.29
N VAL A 81 9.06 -0.33 12.96
CA VAL A 81 9.41 -1.36 11.98
C VAL A 81 10.48 -0.86 11.01
N PRO A 82 11.29 -1.73 10.37
CA PRO A 82 12.32 -1.29 9.43
C PRO A 82 11.75 -0.64 8.16
N VAL A 83 12.54 0.25 7.56
CA VAL A 83 12.25 0.87 6.26
C VAL A 83 13.34 0.57 5.23
N ILE A 84 12.94 0.23 4.00
CA ILE A 84 13.85 0.04 2.88
C ILE A 84 13.62 1.13 1.84
N LYS A 85 14.69 1.84 1.50
CA LYS A 85 14.73 2.91 0.50
C LYS A 85 15.63 2.50 -0.66
N GLY A 86 15.68 3.35 -1.70
CA GLY A 86 16.60 3.15 -2.83
C GLY A 86 18.07 3.12 -2.39
N ALA A 87 18.42 3.97 -1.42
CA ALA A 87 19.76 4.07 -0.86
C ALA A 87 20.13 2.95 0.14
N THR A 88 19.19 2.10 0.56
CA THR A 88 19.49 0.99 1.48
C THR A 88 20.48 0.03 0.80
N PRO A 89 21.63 -0.29 1.44
CA PRO A 89 22.61 -1.22 0.91
C PRO A 89 22.00 -2.59 0.56
N ILE A 90 22.46 -3.21 -0.53
CA ILE A 90 21.93 -4.51 -1.01
C ILE A 90 21.97 -5.56 0.10
N LYS A 91 23.08 -5.68 0.82
CA LYS A 91 23.24 -6.65 1.91
C LYS A 91 22.21 -6.46 3.03
N GLU A 92 21.98 -5.22 3.43
CA GLU A 92 21.00 -4.90 4.49
C GLU A 92 19.58 -5.21 4.02
N ARG A 93 19.26 -4.85 2.77
CA ARG A 93 17.98 -5.16 2.13
C ARG A 93 17.72 -6.67 2.09
N GLU A 94 18.69 -7.48 1.68
CA GLU A 94 18.58 -8.94 1.63
C GLU A 94 18.30 -9.54 3.02
N VAL A 95 18.98 -9.05 4.06
CA VAL A 95 18.76 -9.47 5.45
C VAL A 95 17.32 -9.13 5.87
N LEU A 96 16.86 -7.90 5.66
CA LEU A 96 15.51 -7.49 6.02
C LEU A 96 14.43 -8.30 5.28
N PHE A 97 14.61 -8.54 3.97
CA PHE A 97 13.69 -9.38 3.21
C PHE A 97 13.71 -10.85 3.65
N ALA A 98 14.87 -11.40 4.04
CA ALA A 98 14.95 -12.75 4.60
C ALA A 98 14.19 -12.85 5.93
N LYS A 99 14.38 -11.88 6.83
CA LYS A 99 13.65 -11.79 8.10
C LYS A 99 12.14 -11.62 7.89
N PHE A 100 11.74 -10.87 6.87
CA PHE A 100 10.33 -10.71 6.54
C PHE A 100 9.74 -12.02 6.05
N ARG A 101 10.42 -12.71 5.11
CA ARG A 101 9.99 -14.02 4.58
C ARG A 101 9.88 -15.10 5.65
N SER A 102 10.78 -15.12 6.63
CA SER A 102 10.72 -16.08 7.75
C SER A 102 9.64 -15.74 8.78
N GLY A 103 9.07 -14.53 8.74
CA GLY A 103 8.12 -14.04 9.73
C GLY A 103 8.77 -13.51 11.00
N GLU A 104 10.11 -13.41 11.07
CA GLU A 104 10.83 -12.77 12.19
C GLU A 104 10.43 -11.29 12.29
N ILE A 105 10.29 -10.61 11.15
CA ILE A 105 9.62 -9.31 11.07
C ILE A 105 8.31 -9.48 10.32
N LYS A 106 7.20 -9.07 10.96
CA LYS A 106 5.86 -9.17 10.36
C LYS A 106 5.48 -7.94 9.54
N CYS A 107 6.13 -6.79 9.75
CA CYS A 107 5.83 -5.57 9.02
C CYS A 107 7.11 -4.91 8.50
N LEU A 108 7.03 -4.40 7.27
CA LEU A 108 8.13 -3.72 6.60
C LEU A 108 7.61 -2.54 5.80
N VAL A 109 8.30 -1.40 5.88
CA VAL A 109 8.00 -0.21 5.08
C VAL A 109 8.97 -0.18 3.88
N VAL A 110 8.48 0.04 2.67
CA VAL A 110 9.31 0.04 1.45
C VAL A 110 8.96 1.21 0.54
N SER A 111 9.99 1.83 -0.04
CA SER A 111 9.79 2.87 -1.04
C SER A 111 9.46 2.29 -2.41
N LYS A 112 8.67 3.03 -3.20
CA LYS A 112 8.28 2.67 -4.57
C LYS A 112 9.51 2.42 -5.46
N VAL A 113 10.60 3.16 -5.26
CA VAL A 113 11.86 2.96 -5.99
C VAL A 113 12.54 1.65 -5.61
N ALA A 114 12.48 1.24 -4.34
CA ALA A 114 12.96 -0.07 -3.90
C ALA A 114 12.07 -1.22 -4.43
N ASN A 115 10.77 -0.95 -4.64
CA ASN A 115 9.83 -1.88 -5.26
C ASN A 115 10.15 -2.10 -6.76
N PHE A 116 10.47 -1.07 -7.53
CA PHE A 116 10.60 -1.19 -8.99
C PHE A 116 11.77 -2.03 -9.50
N SER A 117 12.87 -2.15 -8.74
CA SER A 117 14.08 -2.81 -9.24
C SER A 117 14.25 -4.27 -8.79
N ILE A 118 13.35 -4.82 -7.97
CA ILE A 118 13.63 -6.02 -7.16
C ILE A 118 12.36 -6.87 -6.94
N ASP A 119 12.54 -8.19 -6.85
CA ASP A 119 11.51 -9.11 -6.34
C ASP A 119 11.24 -8.80 -4.86
N LEU A 120 10.16 -8.06 -4.60
CA LEU A 120 9.63 -7.87 -3.25
C LEU A 120 9.30 -9.22 -2.61
N PRO A 121 9.44 -9.35 -1.28
CA PRO A 121 9.03 -10.56 -0.59
C PRO A 121 7.51 -10.75 -0.71
N GLU A 122 7.09 -12.01 -0.72
CA GLU A 122 5.68 -12.35 -0.67
C GLU A 122 5.07 -11.85 0.65
N ALA A 123 3.90 -11.21 0.57
CA ALA A 123 3.17 -10.64 1.68
C ALA A 123 1.70 -11.07 1.60
N SER A 124 1.04 -11.17 2.76
CA SER A 124 -0.41 -11.42 2.80
C SER A 124 -1.20 -10.12 2.74
N ILE A 125 -0.62 -9.03 3.25
CA ILE A 125 -1.23 -7.71 3.29
C ILE A 125 -0.26 -6.71 2.67
N ALA A 126 -0.72 -5.95 1.68
CA ALA A 126 0.00 -4.81 1.15
C ALA A 126 -0.80 -3.53 1.37
N ILE A 127 -0.19 -2.49 1.90
CA ILE A 127 -0.82 -1.19 2.18
C ILE A 127 -0.08 -0.13 1.38
N GLN A 128 -0.66 0.36 0.29
CA GLN A 128 -0.13 1.48 -0.47
C GLN A 128 -0.67 2.80 0.09
N VAL A 129 0.22 3.58 0.71
CA VAL A 129 -0.10 4.88 1.31
C VAL A 129 0.03 6.01 0.29
N SER A 130 1.02 5.89 -0.62
CA SER A 130 1.22 6.84 -1.72
C SER A 130 1.81 6.15 -2.95
N GLY A 131 1.66 6.79 -4.10
CA GLY A 131 2.17 6.30 -5.37
C GLY A 131 1.12 6.37 -6.47
N THR A 132 1.53 6.94 -7.59
CA THR A 132 0.73 6.94 -8.82
C THR A 132 0.75 5.55 -9.46
N PHE A 133 -0.41 5.07 -9.93
CA PHE A 133 -0.47 3.88 -10.78
C PHE A 133 0.12 4.27 -12.13
N GLY A 134 1.42 4.04 -12.32
CA GLY A 134 2.16 4.45 -13.52
C GLY A 134 1.82 3.55 -14.71
N SER A 135 2.72 2.62 -15.03
CA SER A 135 2.45 1.56 -16.02
C SER A 135 1.42 0.59 -15.44
N ARG A 136 0.15 0.77 -15.83
CA ARG A 136 -1.00 0.00 -15.32
C ARG A 136 -0.71 -1.51 -15.32
N GLN A 137 -0.23 -2.05 -16.44
CA GLN A 137 0.05 -3.47 -16.61
C GLN A 137 1.15 -4.00 -15.67
N GLU A 138 2.18 -3.20 -15.42
CA GLU A 138 3.27 -3.57 -14.53
C GLU A 138 2.80 -3.68 -13.07
N GLU A 139 1.91 -2.79 -12.63
CA GLU A 139 1.44 -2.76 -11.24
C GLU A 139 0.48 -3.91 -10.89
N ALA A 140 -0.45 -4.31 -11.77
CA ALA A 140 -1.27 -5.51 -11.52
C ALA A 140 -0.45 -6.79 -11.50
N GLN A 141 0.53 -6.92 -12.40
CA GLN A 141 1.42 -8.09 -12.39
C GLN A 141 2.27 -8.11 -11.12
N ARG A 142 2.80 -6.96 -10.69
CA ARG A 142 3.54 -6.84 -9.42
C ARG A 142 2.67 -7.20 -8.23
N LEU A 143 1.44 -6.70 -8.15
CA LEU A 143 0.50 -7.04 -7.08
C LEU A 143 0.28 -8.55 -6.98
N GLY A 144 0.08 -9.24 -8.11
CA GLY A 144 -0.06 -10.70 -8.14
C GLY A 144 1.21 -11.48 -7.75
N ARG A 145 2.39 -10.88 -7.86
CA ARG A 145 3.66 -11.47 -7.40
C ARG A 145 3.93 -11.20 -5.92
N ILE A 146 3.57 -10.03 -5.42
CA ILE A 146 3.72 -9.63 -4.02
C ILE A 146 2.72 -10.38 -3.15
N LEU A 147 1.47 -10.49 -3.58
CA LEU A 147 0.39 -10.97 -2.74
C LEU A 147 0.24 -12.49 -2.82
N ARG A 148 0.30 -13.13 -1.65
CA ARG A 148 0.08 -14.58 -1.50
C ARG A 148 -0.99 -14.86 -0.46
N PRO A 149 -1.96 -15.74 -0.77
CA PRO A 149 -2.86 -16.28 0.24
C PRO A 149 -2.05 -16.93 1.37
N LYS A 150 -2.59 -16.87 2.58
CA LYS A 150 -1.98 -17.54 3.72
C LYS A 150 -2.23 -19.05 3.61
N ALA A 151 -1.34 -19.82 4.24
CA ALA A 151 -1.49 -21.27 4.35
C ALA A 151 -2.77 -21.70 5.10
N ASP A 152 -3.32 -20.82 5.94
CA ASP A 152 -4.58 -21.03 6.67
C ASP A 152 -5.84 -20.79 5.81
N GLY A 153 -5.67 -20.50 4.52
CA GLY A 153 -6.76 -20.29 3.57
C GLY A 153 -7.30 -18.86 3.52
N ARG A 154 -6.81 -17.94 4.36
CA ARG A 154 -7.17 -16.51 4.24
C ARG A 154 -6.55 -15.92 2.96
N GLY A 155 -7.38 -15.21 2.20
CA GLY A 155 -6.96 -14.52 0.98
C GLY A 155 -5.98 -13.38 1.25
N ALA A 156 -5.20 -13.02 0.23
CA ALA A 156 -4.33 -11.84 0.29
C ALA A 156 -5.16 -10.57 0.11
N ARG A 157 -4.71 -9.45 0.70
CA ARG A 157 -5.41 -8.17 0.63
C ARG A 157 -4.49 -7.04 0.24
N PHE A 158 -4.98 -6.19 -0.65
CA PHE A 158 -4.33 -4.96 -1.05
C PHE A 158 -5.17 -3.76 -0.60
N TYR A 159 -4.60 -2.91 0.24
CA TYR A 159 -5.18 -1.64 0.64
C TYR A 159 -4.54 -0.50 -0.15
N SER A 160 -5.39 0.35 -0.72
CA SER A 160 -4.99 1.60 -1.38
C SER A 160 -5.61 2.76 -0.60
N LEU A 161 -4.79 3.58 0.05
CA LEU A 161 -5.29 4.76 0.74
C LEU A 161 -5.45 5.91 -0.25
N VAL A 162 -6.62 6.54 -0.27
CA VAL A 162 -6.97 7.57 -1.26
C VAL A 162 -7.59 8.78 -0.57
N ALA A 163 -7.01 9.96 -0.74
CA ALA A 163 -7.61 11.20 -0.24
C ALA A 163 -8.78 11.63 -1.14
N ARG A 164 -10.00 11.70 -0.57
CA ARG A 164 -11.21 12.14 -1.28
C ARG A 164 -11.09 13.59 -1.74
N ASP A 165 -11.76 13.90 -2.84
CA ASP A 165 -11.85 15.26 -3.41
C ASP A 165 -10.48 15.86 -3.78
N THR A 166 -9.51 14.99 -4.09
CA THR A 166 -8.17 15.37 -4.53
C THR A 166 -7.75 14.61 -5.79
N ILE A 167 -6.65 15.05 -6.41
CA ILE A 167 -6.05 14.37 -7.56
C ILE A 167 -5.65 12.90 -7.27
N ASP A 168 -5.50 12.52 -5.99
CA ASP A 168 -5.30 11.13 -5.58
C ASP A 168 -6.50 10.23 -5.97
N GLN A 169 -7.73 10.76 -5.85
CA GLN A 169 -8.96 10.05 -6.23
C GLN A 169 -9.05 9.86 -7.75
N ASP A 170 -8.58 10.82 -8.55
CA ASP A 170 -8.56 10.70 -10.01
C ASP A 170 -7.62 9.56 -10.46
N PHE A 171 -6.45 9.45 -9.81
CA PHE A 171 -5.55 8.31 -10.04
C PHE A 171 -6.16 6.98 -9.58
N ALA A 172 -6.91 7.00 -8.48
CA ALA A 172 -7.55 5.81 -7.95
C ALA A 172 -8.69 5.28 -8.84
N GLN A 173 -9.49 6.17 -9.46
CA GLN A 173 -10.51 5.78 -10.44
C GLN A 173 -9.91 5.03 -11.64
N ASN A 174 -8.77 5.50 -12.14
CA ASN A 174 -8.04 4.83 -13.23
C ASN A 174 -7.56 3.43 -12.80
N ARG A 175 -7.07 3.31 -11.57
CA ARG A 175 -6.64 2.04 -10.96
C ARG A 175 -7.81 1.07 -10.78
N GLN A 176 -8.94 1.54 -10.26
CA GLN A 176 -10.15 0.74 -10.07
C GLN A 176 -10.58 0.10 -11.38
N ARG A 177 -10.72 0.90 -12.44
CA ARG A 177 -11.12 0.41 -13.77
C ARG A 177 -10.17 -0.68 -14.24
N PHE A 178 -8.87 -0.45 -14.10
CA PHE A 178 -7.86 -1.39 -14.56
C PHE A 178 -7.83 -2.70 -13.74
N LEU A 179 -7.89 -2.63 -12.41
CA LEU A 179 -7.95 -3.84 -11.57
C LEU A 179 -9.21 -4.66 -11.85
N ALA A 180 -10.35 -3.99 -12.07
CA ALA A 180 -11.59 -4.65 -12.48
C ALA A 180 -11.47 -5.34 -13.84
N GLU A 181 -10.83 -4.69 -14.83
CA GLU A 181 -10.54 -5.30 -16.15
C GLU A 181 -9.65 -6.56 -16.05
N GLN A 182 -8.80 -6.66 -15.03
CA GLN A 182 -7.95 -7.82 -14.76
C GLN A 182 -8.65 -8.88 -13.87
N GLY A 183 -9.91 -8.68 -13.51
CA GLY A 183 -10.70 -9.63 -12.71
C GLY A 183 -10.44 -9.59 -11.20
N TYR A 184 -9.78 -8.55 -10.68
CA TYR A 184 -9.62 -8.40 -9.24
C TYR A 184 -10.94 -7.98 -8.57
N ALA A 185 -11.26 -8.61 -7.43
CA ALA A 185 -12.31 -8.13 -6.56
C ALA A 185 -11.91 -6.75 -6.02
N TYR A 186 -12.80 -5.77 -6.16
CA TYR A 186 -12.53 -4.39 -5.77
C TYR A 186 -13.68 -3.81 -4.97
N ARG A 187 -13.39 -3.26 -3.80
CA ARG A 187 -14.36 -2.57 -2.96
C ARG A 187 -13.80 -1.29 -2.38
N ILE A 188 -14.70 -0.39 -2.03
CA ILE A 188 -14.39 0.91 -1.46
C ILE A 188 -14.96 0.94 -0.04
N ILE A 189 -14.16 1.41 0.92
CA ILE A 189 -14.60 1.63 2.31
C ILE A 189 -14.19 3.02 2.79
N ASP A 190 -14.82 3.48 3.85
CA ASP A 190 -14.47 4.71 4.55
C ASP A 190 -13.33 4.48 5.56
N ALA A 191 -12.44 5.46 5.71
CA ALA A 191 -11.38 5.44 6.72
C ALA A 191 -11.93 5.26 8.14
N ASP A 192 -13.10 5.80 8.44
CA ASP A 192 -13.76 5.67 9.74
C ASP A 192 -14.08 4.21 10.07
N GLU A 193 -14.37 3.37 9.07
CA GLU A 193 -14.59 1.93 9.29
C GLU A 193 -13.31 1.19 9.72
N VAL A 194 -12.14 1.75 9.40
CA VAL A 194 -10.84 1.23 9.83
C VAL A 194 -10.50 1.76 11.22
N LEU A 195 -10.67 3.07 11.43
CA LEU A 195 -10.27 3.74 12.67
C LEU A 195 -11.17 3.35 13.85
N ASN A 196 -12.47 3.10 13.62
CA ASN A 196 -13.43 2.74 14.66
C ASN A 196 -13.42 1.25 15.04
N LYS A 197 -12.55 0.42 14.44
CA LYS A 197 -12.43 -1.01 14.75
C LYS A 197 -11.42 -1.33 15.86
N ASN A 198 -10.89 -0.30 16.53
CA ASN A 198 -9.93 -0.43 17.64
C ASN A 198 -10.55 -0.04 18.97
#